data_AF-A0A285EEQ3-F1
#
_entry.id   AF-A0A285EEQ3-F1
#
_cell.length_a   1.000
_cell.length_b   1.000
_cell.length_c   1.000
_cell.angle_alpha   90.00
_cell.angle_beta   90.00
_cell.angle_gamma   90.00
#
_symmetry.space_group_name_H-M   'P 1'
#
loop_
_entity.id
_entity.type
_entity.pdbx_description
1 polymer ?
#
loop_
_entity_poly.entity_id
_entity_poly.type
_entity_poly.pdbx_seq_one_letter_code
_entity_poly.pdbx_strand_id
1 'polypeptide(L)'
;MASFADLETAEPEFAAQVRAAFDAHRHKVLATLRADGSPRVSGIEMQFVRGEPWLAGMPGSVKFADLRRDPRFALHGGSADPDDFTADAKLSGRATEVTDAGERRRFSEAAEVPDDPAAFDLFRVEIDQVVLTALNDDKTALVISSWHPGQGLTHTQRT
;
A
#
# COMPACT_ATOMS: atom_id res chain seq x y z
N MET A 1 -11.50 7.56 -5.54
CA MET A 1 -11.02 6.39 -4.81
C MET A 1 -11.28 5.17 -5.65
N ALA A 2 -10.34 4.24 -5.66
CA ALA A 2 -10.40 3.01 -6.44
C ALA A 2 -9.84 1.84 -5.61
N SER A 3 -10.18 0.61 -5.99
CA SER A 3 -9.49 -0.57 -5.49
C SER A 3 -8.19 -0.83 -6.27
N PHE A 4 -7.39 -1.80 -5.84
CA PHE A 4 -6.26 -2.24 -6.65
C PHE A 4 -6.72 -3.00 -7.90
N ALA A 5 -7.85 -3.72 -7.83
CA ALA A 5 -8.45 -4.35 -9.00
C ALA A 5 -8.87 -3.34 -10.09
N ASP A 6 -9.31 -2.14 -9.71
CA ASP A 6 -9.60 -1.06 -10.67
C ASP A 6 -8.31 -0.62 -11.41
N LEU A 7 -7.20 -0.53 -10.69
CA LEU A 7 -5.88 -0.26 -11.28
C LEU A 7 -5.44 -1.40 -12.20
N GLU A 8 -5.56 -2.65 -11.76
CA GLU A 8 -5.21 -3.83 -12.59
C GLU A 8 -6.04 -3.90 -13.87
N THR A 9 -7.31 -3.49 -13.81
CA THR A 9 -8.19 -3.43 -14.98
C THR A 9 -7.77 -2.32 -15.95
N ALA A 10 -7.39 -1.15 -15.42
CA ALA A 10 -7.02 0.00 -16.23
C ALA A 10 -5.61 -0.10 -16.82
N GLU A 11 -4.63 -0.53 -16.02
CA GLU A 11 -3.19 -0.49 -16.31
C GLU A 11 -2.49 -1.78 -15.84
N PRO A 12 -2.76 -2.94 -16.46
CA PRO A 12 -2.36 -4.25 -15.93
C PRO A 12 -0.84 -4.42 -15.77
N GLU A 13 -0.05 -3.92 -16.73
CA GLU A 13 1.42 -4.01 -16.68
C GLU A 13 1.99 -3.17 -15.54
N PHE A 14 1.50 -1.94 -15.37
CA PHE A 14 1.90 -1.06 -14.29
C PHE A 14 1.48 -1.62 -12.91
N ALA A 15 0.28 -2.18 -12.81
CA ALA A 15 -0.19 -2.83 -11.59
C ALA A 15 0.70 -4.03 -11.20
N ALA A 16 1.14 -4.84 -12.18
CA ALA A 16 2.06 -5.95 -11.95
C ALA A 16 3.43 -5.47 -11.43
N GLN A 17 3.97 -4.38 -11.98
CA GLN A 17 5.23 -3.79 -11.50
C GLN A 17 5.10 -3.25 -10.07
N VAL A 18 3.98 -2.58 -9.76
CA VAL A 18 3.68 -2.08 -8.41
C VAL A 18 3.60 -3.23 -7.41
N ARG A 19 2.88 -4.30 -7.74
CA ARG A 19 2.79 -5.50 -6.92
C ARG A 19 4.18 -6.10 -6.67
N ALA A 20 4.96 -6.30 -7.73
CA ALA A 20 6.33 -6.83 -7.62
C ALA A 20 7.22 -5.98 -6.70
N ALA A 21 7.15 -4.65 -6.80
CA ALA A 21 7.92 -3.74 -5.94
C ALA A 21 7.47 -3.80 -4.46
N PHE A 22 6.16 -3.98 -4.19
CA PHE A 22 5.69 -4.20 -2.83
C PHE A 22 6.12 -5.57 -2.27
N ASP A 23 6.05 -6.63 -3.08
CA ASP A 23 6.38 -8.00 -2.67
C ASP A 23 7.90 -8.24 -2.52
N ALA A 24 8.74 -7.42 -3.16
CA ALA A 24 10.21 -7.52 -3.08
C ALA A 24 10.78 -7.38 -1.66
N HIS A 25 10.02 -6.76 -0.74
CA HIS A 25 10.43 -6.57 0.65
C HIS A 25 9.28 -6.94 1.59
N ARG A 26 9.57 -7.44 2.79
CA ARG A 26 8.50 -7.68 3.78
C ARG A 26 8.04 -6.38 4.45
N HIS A 27 8.99 -5.60 4.93
CA HIS A 27 8.70 -4.39 5.67
C HIS A 27 8.42 -3.20 4.75
N LYS A 28 7.56 -2.31 5.24
CA LYS A 28 7.06 -1.11 4.58
C LYS A 28 7.06 0.04 5.57
N VAL A 29 6.98 1.25 5.04
CA VAL A 29 6.92 2.47 5.84
C VAL A 29 5.55 3.10 5.65
N LEU A 30 4.74 3.11 6.71
CA LEU A 30 3.42 3.70 6.74
C LEU A 30 3.47 5.09 7.39
N ALA A 31 2.92 6.08 6.69
CA ALA A 31 2.65 7.41 7.19
C ALA A 31 1.16 7.58 7.52
N THR A 32 0.87 8.08 8.72
CA THR A 32 -0.49 8.38 9.24
C THR A 32 -0.52 9.78 9.86
N LEU A 33 -1.71 10.28 10.21
CA LEU A 33 -1.88 11.58 10.86
C LEU A 33 -2.20 11.44 12.35
N ARG A 34 -1.40 12.07 13.21
CA ARG A 34 -1.67 12.14 14.65
C ARG A 34 -2.88 13.04 14.94
N ALA A 35 -3.33 13.06 16.19
CA ALA A 35 -4.42 13.93 16.67
C ALA A 35 -4.21 15.42 16.35
N ASP A 36 -2.95 15.86 16.39
CA ASP A 36 -2.53 17.24 16.14
C ASP A 36 -2.28 17.51 14.64
N GLY A 37 -2.53 16.53 13.76
CA GLY A 37 -2.28 16.62 12.33
C GLY A 37 -0.82 16.41 11.91
N SER A 38 0.10 16.18 12.84
CA SER A 38 1.50 15.89 12.50
C SER A 38 1.67 14.50 11.87
N PRO A 39 2.58 14.31 10.90
CA PRO A 39 2.79 13.02 10.26
C PRO A 39 3.51 12.05 11.21
N ARG A 40 2.95 10.86 11.41
CA ARG A 40 3.62 9.73 12.07
C ARG A 40 4.14 8.77 11.01
N VAL A 41 5.34 8.26 11.21
CA VAL A 41 5.91 7.16 10.42
C VAL A 41 5.99 5.91 11.30
N SER A 42 5.66 4.75 10.75
CA SER A 42 5.76 3.45 11.43
C SER A 42 6.12 2.34 10.45
N GLY A 43 6.90 1.36 10.91
CA GLY A 43 7.07 0.10 10.18
C GLY A 43 5.77 -0.70 10.16
N ILE A 44 5.48 -1.32 9.02
CA ILE A 44 4.35 -2.25 8.88
C ILE A 44 4.69 -3.34 7.85
N GLU A 45 3.95 -4.43 7.87
CA GLU A 45 3.88 -5.39 6.78
C GLU A 45 2.56 -5.16 6.03
N MET A 46 2.61 -5.24 4.71
CA MET A 46 1.43 -5.17 3.86
C MET A 46 1.46 -6.39 2.95
N GLN A 47 0.31 -7.04 2.81
CA GLN A 47 0.16 -8.18 1.93
C GLN A 47 -0.99 -7.93 0.98
N PHE A 48 -0.84 -8.43 -0.23
CA PHE A 48 -1.97 -8.54 -1.13
C PHE A 48 -2.71 -9.85 -0.87
N VAL A 49 -3.98 -9.75 -0.48
CA VAL A 49 -4.83 -10.91 -0.23
C VAL A 49 -6.00 -10.83 -1.20
N ARG A 50 -6.15 -11.86 -2.05
CA ARG A 50 -7.10 -11.88 -3.17
C ARG A 50 -7.00 -10.64 -4.07
N GLY A 51 -5.77 -10.25 -4.40
CA GLY A 51 -5.49 -9.13 -5.30
C GLY A 51 -5.48 -7.75 -4.64
N GLU A 52 -6.04 -7.60 -3.44
CA GLU A 52 -6.16 -6.29 -2.77
C GLU A 52 -5.11 -6.09 -1.68
N PRO A 53 -4.53 -4.88 -1.51
CA PRO A 53 -3.61 -4.57 -0.43
C PRO A 53 -4.36 -4.38 0.91
N TRP A 54 -3.85 -5.02 1.96
CA TRP A 54 -4.42 -4.94 3.31
C TRP A 54 -3.41 -4.42 4.32
N LEU A 55 -3.86 -3.54 5.21
CA LEU A 55 -3.09 -3.17 6.40
C LEU A 55 -3.62 -3.99 7.58
N ALA A 56 -2.82 -4.95 8.03
CA ALA A 56 -3.12 -5.76 9.19
C ALA A 56 -1.96 -5.70 10.19
N GLY A 57 -2.24 -5.92 11.47
CA GLY A 57 -1.18 -6.04 12.45
C GLY A 57 -1.68 -6.04 13.88
N MET A 58 -0.72 -5.94 14.81
CA MET A 58 -0.98 -6.04 16.24
C MET A 58 -2.09 -5.05 16.68
N PRO A 59 -3.10 -5.53 17.44
CA PRO A 59 -4.15 -4.69 17.99
C PRO A 59 -3.60 -3.55 18.84
N GLY A 60 -4.30 -2.41 18.85
CA GLY A 60 -3.97 -1.28 19.72
C GLY A 60 -2.69 -0.52 19.32
N SER A 61 -2.10 -0.83 18.16
CA SER A 61 -0.94 -0.08 17.68
C SER A 61 -1.29 1.37 17.35
N VAL A 62 -0.39 2.29 17.68
CA VAL A 62 -0.69 3.73 17.60
C VAL A 62 -0.97 4.22 16.17
N LYS A 63 -0.36 3.59 15.15
CA LYS A 63 -0.66 3.86 13.73
C LYS A 63 -2.11 3.51 13.35
N PHE A 64 -2.70 2.48 13.97
CA PHE A 64 -4.10 2.13 13.74
C PHE A 64 -5.06 3.00 14.54
N ALA A 65 -4.65 3.46 15.73
CA ALA A 65 -5.39 4.51 16.43
C ALA A 65 -5.43 5.82 15.62
N ASP A 66 -4.35 6.15 14.90
CA ASP A 66 -4.34 7.28 13.96
C ASP A 66 -5.34 7.05 12.82
N LEU A 67 -5.29 5.88 12.14
CA LEU A 67 -6.20 5.57 11.02
C LEU A 67 -7.68 5.59 11.40
N ARG A 68 -8.04 5.13 12.61
CA ARG A 68 -9.41 5.22 13.11
C ARG A 68 -9.88 6.68 13.28
N ARG A 69 -8.97 7.60 13.60
CA ARG A 69 -9.28 9.02 13.74
C ARG A 69 -9.30 9.73 12.39
N ASP A 70 -8.30 9.45 11.55
CA ASP A 70 -8.15 10.02 10.22
C ASP A 70 -7.65 8.92 9.28
N PRO A 71 -8.48 8.48 8.31
CA PRO A 71 -8.17 7.31 7.51
C PRO A 71 -7.08 7.57 6.47
N ARG A 72 -6.62 8.82 6.30
CA ARG A 72 -5.60 9.17 5.31
C ARG A 72 -4.26 8.52 5.63
N PHE A 73 -3.65 7.91 4.63
CA PHE A 73 -2.34 7.30 4.76
C PHE A 73 -1.50 7.47 3.49
N ALA A 74 -0.20 7.28 3.65
CA ALA A 74 0.72 6.97 2.56
C ALA A 74 1.60 5.78 2.97
N LEU A 75 1.77 4.82 2.09
CA LEU A 75 2.57 3.62 2.28
C LEU A 75 3.70 3.62 1.25
N HIS A 76 4.93 3.46 1.71
CA HIS A 76 6.10 3.25 0.88
C HIS A 76 6.54 1.78 0.93
N GLY A 77 6.89 1.25 -0.24
CA GLY A 77 7.63 0.00 -0.40
C GLY A 77 8.90 -0.05 0.45
N GLY A 78 9.50 -1.24 0.58
CA GLY A 78 10.91 -1.29 0.96
C GLY A 78 11.73 -0.86 -0.25
N SER A 79 12.89 -0.26 -0.02
CA SER A 79 13.84 0.08 -1.08
C SER A 79 15.06 -0.82 -0.97
N ALA A 80 15.55 -1.30 -2.12
CA ALA A 80 16.84 -1.94 -2.20
C ALA A 80 17.98 -0.91 -2.10
N ASP A 81 19.19 -1.39 -1.79
CA ASP A 81 20.39 -0.56 -1.85
C ASP A 81 20.62 -0.07 -3.29
N PRO A 82 21.33 1.06 -3.50
CA PRO A 82 21.45 1.69 -4.82
C PRO A 82 21.94 0.77 -5.95
N ASP A 83 22.86 -0.16 -5.65
CA ASP A 83 23.42 -1.09 -6.64
C ASP A 83 22.40 -2.13 -7.11
N ASP A 84 21.43 -2.47 -6.25
CA ASP A 84 20.36 -3.44 -6.49
C ASP A 84 18.99 -2.76 -6.76
N PHE A 85 18.96 -1.43 -6.81
CA PHE A 85 17.74 -0.67 -6.98
C PHE A 85 17.10 -0.95 -8.35
N THR A 86 15.86 -1.43 -8.32
CA THR A 86 15.05 -1.70 -9.51
C THR A 86 13.84 -0.77 -9.55
N ALA A 87 13.00 -0.84 -8.52
CA ALA A 87 11.87 0.06 -8.35
C ALA A 87 11.41 0.16 -6.89
N ASP A 88 10.81 1.30 -6.56
CA ASP A 88 10.04 1.53 -5.33
C ASP A 88 8.59 1.87 -5.68
N ALA A 89 7.64 1.28 -4.95
CA ALA A 89 6.23 1.61 -5.07
C ALA A 89 5.69 2.39 -3.87
N LYS A 90 4.68 3.23 -4.11
CA LYS A 90 3.94 3.99 -3.09
C LYS A 90 2.45 3.88 -3.34
N LEU A 91 1.68 3.75 -2.26
CA LEU A 91 0.22 3.84 -2.27
C LEU A 91 -0.20 4.96 -1.33
N SER A 92 -1.11 5.82 -1.76
CA SER A 92 -1.75 6.80 -0.88
C SER A 92 -3.26 6.76 -1.05
N GLY A 93 -3.99 7.02 0.02
CA GLY A 93 -5.44 7.00 0.00
C GLY A 93 -6.04 6.94 1.39
N ARG A 94 -7.10 6.14 1.56
CA ARG A 94 -7.79 5.95 2.84
C ARG A 94 -7.75 4.49 3.28
N ALA A 95 -7.54 4.26 4.56
CA ALA A 95 -7.60 2.94 5.17
C ALA A 95 -8.76 2.91 6.17
N THR A 96 -9.75 2.06 5.92
CA THR A 96 -10.97 1.96 6.75
C THR A 96 -10.94 0.65 7.53
N GLU A 97 -11.20 0.72 8.83
CA GLU A 97 -11.22 -0.45 9.71
C GLU A 97 -12.32 -1.43 9.27
N VAL A 98 -11.97 -2.71 9.17
CA VAL A 98 -12.92 -3.78 8.89
C VAL A 98 -13.46 -4.34 10.19
N THR A 99 -14.72 -3.99 10.46
CA THR A 99 -15.49 -4.50 11.61
C THR A 99 -16.52 -5.57 11.21
N ASP A 100 -16.81 -5.73 9.92
CA ASP A 100 -17.73 -6.76 9.44
C ASP A 100 -17.14 -8.17 9.64
N ALA A 101 -17.84 -9.02 10.39
CA ALA A 101 -17.36 -10.35 10.73
C ALA A 101 -17.19 -11.26 9.49
N GLY A 102 -18.02 -11.06 8.45
CA GLY A 102 -17.93 -11.84 7.22
C GLY A 102 -16.70 -11.49 6.39
N GLU A 103 -16.39 -10.19 6.24
CA GLU A 103 -15.20 -9.70 5.57
C GLU A 103 -13.92 -10.13 6.31
N ARG A 104 -13.89 -10.01 7.65
CA ARG A 104 -12.77 -10.48 8.46
C ARG A 104 -12.52 -11.98 8.29
N ARG A 105 -13.57 -12.80 8.34
CA ARG A 105 -13.43 -14.25 8.12
C ARG A 105 -12.85 -14.56 6.74
N ARG A 106 -13.36 -13.93 5.68
CA ARG A 106 -12.86 -14.12 4.30
C ARG A 106 -11.38 -13.73 4.18
N PHE A 107 -10.97 -12.66 4.86
CA PHE A 107 -9.57 -12.28 4.94
C PHE A 107 -8.75 -13.34 5.68
N SER A 108 -9.17 -13.75 6.89
CA SER A 108 -8.47 -14.77 7.69
C SER A 108 -8.29 -16.08 6.95
N GLU A 109 -9.34 -16.56 6.28
CA GLU A 109 -9.29 -17.76 5.43
C GLU A 109 -8.29 -17.60 4.27
N ALA A 110 -8.30 -16.45 3.59
CA ALA A 110 -7.46 -16.22 2.42
C ALA A 110 -5.99 -15.91 2.75
N ALA A 111 -5.74 -15.32 3.92
CA ALA A 111 -4.40 -15.00 4.42
C ALA A 111 -3.82 -16.12 5.30
N GLU A 112 -4.57 -17.20 5.52
CA GLU A 112 -4.18 -18.33 6.38
C GLU A 112 -3.81 -17.90 7.82
N VAL A 113 -4.55 -16.94 8.37
CA VAL A 113 -4.40 -16.45 9.76
C VAL A 113 -5.61 -16.80 10.62
N PRO A 114 -5.51 -16.79 11.96
CA PRO A 114 -6.64 -17.12 12.83
C PRO A 114 -7.89 -16.25 12.56
N ASP A 115 -9.08 -16.88 12.54
CA ASP A 115 -10.38 -16.19 12.54
C ASP A 115 -10.74 -15.76 13.99
N ASP A 116 -9.88 -14.93 14.57
CA ASP A 116 -10.08 -14.31 15.89
C ASP A 116 -10.07 -12.79 15.75
N PRO A 117 -11.19 -12.10 16.00
CA PRO A 117 -11.25 -10.63 15.98
C PRO A 117 -10.22 -9.95 16.89
N ALA A 118 -9.79 -10.60 17.97
CA ALA A 118 -8.79 -10.07 18.89
C ALA A 118 -7.34 -10.31 18.44
N ALA A 119 -7.09 -11.08 17.38
CA ALA A 119 -5.73 -11.42 16.94
C ALA A 119 -5.03 -10.25 16.22
N PHE A 120 -5.78 -9.44 15.47
CA PHE A 120 -5.23 -8.33 14.69
C PHE A 120 -6.26 -7.25 14.37
N ASP A 121 -5.78 -6.01 14.27
CA ASP A 121 -6.50 -4.92 13.62
C ASP A 121 -6.39 -5.10 12.09
N LEU A 122 -7.47 -4.85 11.35
CA LEU A 122 -7.55 -5.02 9.89
C LEU A 122 -8.15 -3.78 9.24
N PHE A 123 -7.50 -3.27 8.20
CA PHE A 123 -7.99 -2.13 7.43
C PHE A 123 -7.97 -2.43 5.93
N ARG A 124 -9.09 -2.13 5.27
CA ARG A 124 -9.21 -2.12 3.82
C ARG A 124 -8.61 -0.84 3.27
N VAL A 125 -7.85 -0.95 2.18
CA VAL A 125 -7.24 0.19 1.49
C VAL A 125 -8.12 0.63 0.31
N GLU A 126 -8.39 1.93 0.25
CA GLU A 126 -8.96 2.62 -0.90
C GLU A 126 -7.90 3.58 -1.45
N ILE A 127 -7.65 3.52 -2.75
CA ILE A 127 -6.51 4.17 -3.40
C ILE A 127 -6.92 5.51 -4.00
N ASP A 128 -6.13 6.54 -3.72
CA ASP A 128 -6.17 7.86 -4.38
C ASP A 128 -4.97 8.07 -5.32
N GLN A 129 -3.84 7.40 -5.06
CA GLN A 129 -2.64 7.46 -5.89
C GLN A 129 -1.80 6.20 -5.76
N VAL A 130 -1.24 5.76 -6.89
CA VAL A 130 -0.16 4.78 -6.96
C VAL A 130 1.02 5.41 -7.68
N VAL A 131 2.22 5.30 -7.10
CA VAL A 131 3.47 5.76 -7.72
C VAL A 131 4.46 4.61 -7.79
N LEU A 132 5.10 4.43 -8.93
CA LEU A 132 6.29 3.61 -9.11
C LEU A 132 7.44 4.51 -9.51
N THR A 133 8.54 4.44 -8.78
CA THR A 133 9.81 5.05 -9.17
C THR A 133 10.76 3.93 -9.55
N ALA A 134 11.22 3.90 -10.79
CA ALA A 134 12.14 2.88 -11.31
C ALA A 134 13.30 3.53 -12.06
N LEU A 135 14.36 2.77 -12.33
CA LEU A 135 15.34 3.14 -13.35
C LEU A 135 14.80 2.81 -14.74
N ASN A 136 15.16 3.60 -15.75
CA ASN A 136 14.98 3.17 -17.13
C ASN A 136 15.90 1.97 -17.46
N ASP A 137 15.65 1.32 -18.60
CA ASP A 137 16.39 0.12 -19.01
C ASP A 137 17.92 0.33 -19.06
N ASP A 138 18.36 1.51 -19.50
CA ASP A 138 19.79 1.87 -19.57
C ASP A 138 20.39 2.28 -18.21
N LYS A 139 19.58 2.35 -17.15
CA LYS A 139 19.96 2.83 -15.80
C LYS A 139 20.59 4.23 -15.77
N THR A 140 20.13 5.11 -16.65
CA THR A 140 20.63 6.49 -16.80
C THR A 140 19.65 7.56 -16.29
N ALA A 141 18.40 7.19 -15.99
CA ALA A 141 17.37 8.10 -15.52
C ALA A 141 16.40 7.41 -14.56
N LEU A 142 15.80 8.20 -13.67
CA LEU A 142 14.63 7.78 -12.90
C LEU A 142 13.36 8.02 -13.72
N VAL A 143 12.54 6.98 -13.83
CA VAL A 143 11.19 7.02 -14.40
C VAL A 143 10.20 6.97 -13.23
N ILE A 144 9.36 7.99 -13.15
CA ILE A 144 8.31 8.11 -12.14
C ILE A 144 6.98 7.94 -12.86
N SER A 145 6.33 6.82 -12.60
CA SER A 145 5.01 6.48 -13.11
C SER A 145 3.98 6.73 -12.01
N SER A 146 2.97 7.58 -12.28
CA SER A 146 1.95 7.95 -11.30
C SER A 146 0.56 7.73 -11.87
N TRP A 147 -0.24 6.93 -11.17
CA TRP A 147 -1.63 6.68 -11.51
C TRP A 147 -2.58 7.28 -10.47
N HIS A 148 -3.65 7.90 -10.95
CA HIS A 148 -4.76 8.37 -10.13
C HIS A 148 -6.11 7.93 -10.71
N PRO A 149 -7.08 7.57 -9.87
CA PRO A 149 -8.46 7.35 -10.31
C PRO A 149 -8.98 8.60 -11.05
N GLY A 150 -9.44 8.41 -12.29
CA GLY A 150 -10.00 9.48 -13.12
C GLY A 150 -8.98 10.35 -13.87
N GLN A 151 -7.68 10.22 -13.62
CA GLN A 151 -6.63 10.87 -14.42
C GLN A 151 -5.79 9.87 -15.23
N GLY A 152 -5.79 8.59 -14.83
CA GLY A 152 -5.03 7.53 -15.50
C GLY A 152 -3.54 7.58 -15.17
N LEU A 153 -2.76 6.83 -15.94
CA LEU A 153 -1.32 6.72 -15.77
C LEU A 153 -0.57 7.88 -16.45
N THR A 154 0.38 8.46 -15.72
CA THR A 154 1.30 9.49 -16.21
C THR A 154 2.74 9.09 -15.95
N HIS A 155 3.66 9.61 -16.76
CA HIS A 155 5.09 9.31 -16.67
C HIS A 155 5.91 10.60 -16.63
N THR A 156 6.92 10.64 -15.77
CA THR A 156 7.92 11.72 -15.71
C THR A 156 9.30 11.11 -15.62
N GLN A 157 10.22 11.55 -16.48
CA GLN A 157 11.61 11.11 -16.46
C GLN A 157 12.51 12.21 -15.87
N ARG A 158 13.48 11.80 -15.05
CA ARG A 158 14.47 12.69 -14.40
C ARG A 158 15.88 12.13 -14.61
N THR A 159 16.78 12.95 -15.11
CA THR A 159 18.21 12.66 -15.32
C THR A 159 19.06 13.39 -14.29
#